data_AF-A0A7Y9NQF0-F1
#
_entry.id   AF-A0A7Y9NQF0-F1
#
_cell.length_a   1.000
_cell.length_b   1.000
_cell.length_c   1.000
_cell.angle_alpha   90.00
_cell.angle_beta   90.00
_cell.angle_gamma   90.00
#
_symmetry.space_group_name_H-M   'P 1'
#
loop_
_entity.id
_entity.type
_entity.pdbx_description
1 polymer ?
#
loop_
_entity_poly.entity_id
_entity_poly.type
_entity_poly.pdbx_seq_one_letter_code
_entity_poly.pdbx_strand_id
1 'polypeptide(L)'
;MAEDLDEIVNSLDNLKKTAANQENYWMARDLQIILGYKNWENFEKVIEKGKIACEGSGVKAGYHFLESKKMIEAGKGARVERADWYLTRYACYLIAMNGESSKPEIAKAQTYFAVQTRLQEIHAEEDQDVERIKLRERVRTNNKTLAGVAKECGVQRFGIFNDAGYRGLYGMGIADIKRVKGIAEKDSVLDFSGRAELAAHDFRITQTESKLKREQISGEHRATEAHKIVGQEVREAIRRVGGTMPEKLPKETNIKTLISAQKKALKSSAKKHPKQLS
;
A
#
# COMPACT_ATOMS: atom_id res chain seq x y z
N MET A 1 6.86 -17.27 -19.28
CA MET A 1 5.68 -16.46 -18.89
C MET A 1 6.06 -15.16 -18.20
N ALA A 2 6.63 -15.14 -16.98
CA ALA A 2 7.08 -13.88 -16.37
C ALA A 2 8.21 -13.22 -17.20
N GLU A 3 9.17 -14.01 -17.67
CA GLU A 3 10.28 -13.54 -18.53
C GLU A 3 9.82 -12.92 -19.86
N ASP A 4 8.72 -13.40 -20.46
CA ASP A 4 8.18 -12.88 -21.72
C ASP A 4 7.38 -11.57 -21.54
N LEU A 5 6.91 -11.29 -20.32
CA LEU A 5 6.12 -10.10 -19.99
C LEU A 5 7.02 -8.89 -19.70
N ASP A 6 8.23 -9.12 -19.20
CA ASP A 6 9.25 -8.09 -18.98
C ASP A 6 9.85 -7.57 -20.28
N GLU A 7 9.80 -8.35 -21.36
CA GLU A 7 10.42 -8.02 -22.66
C GLU A 7 9.87 -6.72 -23.27
N ILE A 8 8.55 -6.48 -23.22
CA ILE A 8 7.93 -5.27 -23.79
C ILE A 8 8.26 -4.04 -22.96
N VAL A 9 8.27 -4.18 -21.63
CA VAL A 9 8.58 -3.07 -20.71
C VAL A 9 10.05 -2.70 -20.80
N ASN A 10 10.94 -3.69 -20.87
CA ASN A 10 12.37 -3.49 -21.09
C ASN A 10 12.62 -2.85 -22.46
N SER A 11 11.90 -3.29 -23.49
CA SER A 11 12.00 -2.68 -24.82
C SER A 11 11.52 -1.23 -24.83
N LEU A 12 10.43 -0.93 -24.09
CA LEU A 12 9.98 0.44 -23.88
C LEU A 12 11.05 1.26 -23.14
N ASP A 13 11.59 0.75 -22.03
CA ASP A 13 12.61 1.44 -21.24
C ASP A 13 13.89 1.74 -22.04
N ASN A 14 14.27 0.84 -22.97
CA ASN A 14 15.40 1.03 -23.86
C ASN A 14 15.21 2.14 -24.90
N LEU A 15 13.96 2.42 -25.31
CA LEU A 15 13.63 3.52 -26.22
C LEU A 15 13.44 4.87 -25.53
N LYS A 16 13.54 4.90 -24.20
CA LYS A 16 13.36 6.10 -23.41
C LYS A 16 14.39 7.14 -23.80
N LYS A 17 13.91 8.33 -24.12
CA LYS A 17 14.72 9.53 -24.34
C LYS A 17 14.42 10.53 -23.23
N THR A 18 15.37 11.41 -22.95
CA THR A 18 15.23 12.42 -21.92
C THR A 18 15.29 13.79 -22.59
N ALA A 19 14.27 14.62 -22.34
CA ALA A 19 14.20 15.97 -22.83
C ALA A 19 15.06 16.92 -21.99
N ALA A 20 15.27 18.15 -22.46
CA ALA A 20 16.10 19.14 -21.77
C ALA A 20 15.57 19.51 -20.37
N ASN A 21 14.26 19.38 -20.15
CA ASN A 21 13.59 19.55 -18.86
C ASN A 21 13.66 18.29 -17.96
N GLN A 22 14.49 17.29 -18.32
CA GLN A 22 14.65 15.99 -17.64
C GLN A 22 13.43 15.06 -17.68
N GLU A 23 12.38 15.41 -18.44
CA GLU A 23 11.24 14.52 -18.63
C GLU A 23 11.56 13.41 -19.62
N ASN A 24 11.04 12.22 -19.34
CA ASN A 24 11.22 11.06 -20.20
C ASN A 24 10.14 11.02 -21.28
N TYR A 25 10.55 10.79 -22.52
CA TYR A 25 9.67 10.67 -23.67
C TYR A 25 10.08 9.52 -24.59
N TRP A 26 9.14 9.13 -25.45
CA TRP A 26 9.28 8.11 -26.48
C TRP A 26 8.83 8.68 -27.83
N MET A 27 9.38 8.15 -28.92
CA MET A 27 8.90 8.50 -30.26
C MET A 27 7.89 7.44 -30.72
N ALA A 28 6.78 7.88 -31.30
CA ALA A 28 5.76 6.98 -31.83
C ALA A 28 6.32 6.04 -32.92
N ARG A 29 7.24 6.52 -33.76
CA ARG A 29 7.89 5.66 -34.78
C ARG A 29 8.69 4.51 -34.19
N ASP A 30 9.32 4.72 -33.04
CA ASP A 30 10.07 3.65 -32.36
C ASP A 30 9.08 2.68 -31.67
N LEU A 31 8.02 3.23 -31.04
CA LEU A 31 6.96 2.44 -30.41
C LEU A 31 6.18 1.57 -31.41
N GLN A 32 5.97 2.07 -32.64
CA GLN A 32 5.33 1.35 -33.74
C GLN A 32 5.98 -0.03 -33.98
N ILE A 33 7.31 -0.08 -33.92
CA ILE A 33 8.10 -1.29 -34.20
C ILE A 33 7.91 -2.30 -33.06
N ILE A 34 8.02 -1.86 -31.82
CA ILE A 34 7.85 -2.73 -30.64
C ILE A 34 6.45 -3.32 -30.57
N LEU A 35 5.42 -2.55 -30.96
CA LEU A 35 4.03 -3.00 -30.91
C LEU A 35 3.59 -3.76 -32.17
N GLY A 36 4.52 -4.10 -33.07
CA GLY A 36 4.26 -5.00 -34.21
C GLY A 36 3.43 -4.36 -35.34
N TYR A 37 3.46 -3.03 -35.51
CA TYR A 37 2.76 -2.35 -36.59
C TYR A 37 3.69 -2.11 -37.79
N LYS A 38 3.44 -2.79 -38.91
CA LYS A 38 4.22 -2.57 -40.15
C LYS A 38 3.85 -1.27 -40.86
N ASN A 39 2.57 -0.92 -40.84
CA ASN A 39 2.00 0.23 -41.54
C ASN A 39 1.73 1.38 -40.55
N TRP A 40 2.11 2.61 -40.93
CA TRP A 40 1.99 3.78 -40.07
C TRP A 40 0.54 4.22 -39.88
N GLU A 41 -0.23 4.26 -40.96
CA GLU A 41 -1.62 4.72 -40.97
C GLU A 41 -2.48 3.88 -40.01
N ASN A 42 -2.19 2.58 -39.89
CA ASN A 42 -2.83 1.71 -38.90
C ASN A 42 -2.38 2.02 -37.48
N PHE A 43 -1.09 2.31 -37.27
CA PHE A 43 -0.60 2.68 -35.94
C PHE A 43 -1.11 4.05 -35.48
N GLU A 44 -1.20 5.02 -36.39
CA GLU A 44 -1.73 6.35 -36.14
C GLU A 44 -3.19 6.30 -35.66
N LYS A 45 -4.00 5.40 -36.21
CA LYS A 45 -5.36 5.14 -35.69
C LYS A 45 -5.35 4.65 -34.24
N VAL A 46 -4.34 3.88 -33.83
CA VAL A 46 -4.19 3.41 -32.44
C VAL A 46 -3.71 4.54 -31.53
N ILE A 47 -2.82 5.41 -32.02
CA ILE A 47 -2.46 6.66 -31.32
C ILE A 47 -3.72 7.50 -31.06
N GLU A 48 -4.59 7.64 -32.06
CA GLU A 48 -5.82 8.40 -31.92
C GLU A 48 -6.78 7.77 -30.89
N LYS A 49 -6.92 6.43 -30.89
CA LYS A 49 -7.66 5.73 -29.81
C LYS A 49 -7.06 6.01 -28.43
N GLY A 50 -5.74 6.01 -28.31
CA GLY A 50 -5.04 6.35 -27.08
C GLY A 50 -5.33 7.78 -26.61
N LYS A 51 -5.36 8.75 -27.53
CA LYS A 51 -5.75 10.14 -27.25
C LYS A 51 -7.20 10.24 -26.77
N ILE A 52 -8.12 9.57 -27.45
CA ILE A 52 -9.54 9.53 -27.07
C ILE A 52 -9.70 8.94 -25.66
N ALA A 53 -8.98 7.86 -25.34
CA ALA A 53 -9.00 7.27 -23.99
C ALA A 53 -8.42 8.20 -22.92
N CYS A 54 -7.37 8.96 -23.25
CA CYS A 54 -6.78 9.98 -22.38
C CYS A 54 -7.79 11.07 -22.03
N GLU A 55 -8.41 11.69 -23.05
CA GLU A 55 -9.42 12.74 -22.89
C GLU A 55 -10.67 12.21 -22.16
N GLY A 56 -11.11 11.00 -22.50
CA GLY A 56 -12.24 10.34 -21.82
C GLY A 56 -11.99 10.06 -20.33
N SER A 57 -10.72 10.01 -19.91
CA SER A 57 -10.31 9.88 -18.50
C SER A 57 -10.18 11.24 -17.80
N GLY A 58 -10.52 12.35 -18.47
CA GLY A 58 -10.38 13.71 -17.96
C GLY A 58 -8.96 14.27 -18.01
N VAL A 59 -8.04 13.61 -18.72
CA VAL A 59 -6.64 14.03 -18.85
C VAL A 59 -6.44 14.69 -20.22
N LYS A 60 -5.86 15.90 -20.23
CA LYS A 60 -5.60 16.64 -21.47
C LYS A 60 -4.54 15.93 -22.32
N ALA A 61 -4.94 15.43 -23.49
CA ALA A 61 -4.07 14.64 -24.37
C ALA A 61 -2.84 15.43 -24.85
N GLY A 62 -2.95 16.75 -25.02
CA GLY A 62 -1.83 17.61 -25.43
C GLY A 62 -0.62 17.60 -24.48
N TYR A 63 -0.77 17.16 -23.23
CA TYR A 63 0.36 16.97 -22.30
C TYR A 63 1.07 15.62 -22.47
N HIS A 64 0.45 14.68 -23.19
CA HIS A 64 0.93 13.31 -23.30
C HIS A 64 1.24 12.88 -24.73
N PHE A 65 0.60 13.51 -25.71
CA PHE A 65 0.69 13.26 -27.14
C PHE A 65 1.00 14.59 -27.84
N LEU A 66 2.26 14.82 -28.20
CA LEU A 66 2.69 16.03 -28.90
C LEU A 66 3.12 15.65 -30.32
N GLU A 67 2.41 16.19 -31.32
CA GLU A 67 2.72 15.95 -32.72
C GLU A 67 4.09 16.50 -33.07
N SER A 68 4.84 15.76 -33.89
CA SER A 68 6.14 16.17 -34.39
C SER A 68 6.26 15.80 -35.86
N LYS A 69 7.08 16.57 -36.57
CA LYS A 69 7.43 16.28 -37.96
C LYS A 69 8.94 16.22 -38.08
N LYS A 70 9.43 15.12 -38.64
CA LYS A 70 10.86 14.92 -38.89
C LYS A 70 11.13 14.93 -40.38
N MET A 71 12.04 15.80 -40.83
CA MET A 71 12.53 15.74 -42.21
C MET A 71 13.38 14.50 -42.40
N ILE A 72 13.04 13.68 -43.39
CA ILE A 72 13.82 12.51 -43.80
C ILE A 72 14.24 12.64 -45.26
N GLU A 73 15.37 12.04 -45.60
CA GLU A 73 15.84 11.96 -46.97
C GLU A 73 15.19 10.74 -47.66
N ALA A 74 14.48 11.00 -48.74
CA ALA A 74 13.87 10.02 -49.62
C ALA A 74 14.82 9.69 -50.78
N GLY A 75 14.53 8.60 -51.50
CA GLY A 75 15.32 8.18 -52.65
C GLY A 75 15.54 9.34 -53.64
N LYS A 76 16.80 9.51 -54.09
CA LYS A 76 17.30 10.62 -54.92
C LYS A 76 17.43 12.00 -54.23
N GLY A 77 17.61 12.04 -52.92
CA GLY A 77 17.99 13.27 -52.19
C GLY A 77 16.83 14.23 -51.91
N ALA A 78 15.59 13.83 -52.21
CA ALA A 78 14.41 14.62 -51.87
C ALA A 78 14.17 14.59 -50.35
N ARG A 79 13.86 15.73 -49.72
CA ARG A 79 13.52 15.77 -48.29
C ARG A 79 12.00 15.74 -48.12
N VAL A 80 11.50 14.82 -47.29
CA VAL A 80 10.06 14.65 -47.03
C VAL A 80 9.80 14.77 -45.54
N GLU A 81 8.73 15.49 -45.16
CA GLU A 81 8.24 15.51 -43.79
C GLU A 81 7.60 14.18 -43.43
N ARG A 82 8.08 13.56 -42.36
CA ARG A 82 7.48 12.35 -41.78
C ARG A 82 6.82 12.69 -40.46
N ALA A 83 5.52 12.45 -40.37
CA ALA A 83 4.76 12.58 -39.13
C ALA A 83 5.27 11.61 -38.05
N ASP A 84 5.34 12.08 -36.82
CA ASP A 84 5.75 11.36 -35.61
C ASP A 84 5.08 12.00 -34.37
N TRP A 85 5.29 11.43 -33.19
CA TRP A 85 4.77 11.95 -31.94
C TRP A 85 5.80 11.80 -30.83
N TYR A 86 5.90 12.82 -29.99
CA TYR A 86 6.46 12.70 -28.65
C TYR A 86 5.39 12.15 -27.72
N LEU A 87 5.73 11.06 -27.04
CA LEU A 87 4.84 10.32 -26.17
C LEU A 87 5.42 10.28 -24.77
N THR A 88 4.60 10.57 -23.77
CA THR A 88 4.93 10.23 -22.38
C THR A 88 4.77 8.73 -22.14
N ARG A 89 5.31 8.21 -21.03
CA ARG A 89 5.09 6.81 -20.62
C ARG A 89 3.60 6.47 -20.55
N TYR A 90 2.80 7.39 -20.03
CA TYR A 90 1.35 7.24 -19.94
C TYR A 90 0.70 7.10 -21.32
N ALA A 91 1.09 7.92 -22.29
CA ALA A 91 0.63 7.78 -23.67
C ALA A 91 1.01 6.43 -24.29
N CYS A 92 2.24 5.96 -24.09
CA CYS A 92 2.68 4.64 -24.56
C CYS A 92 1.78 3.51 -24.01
N TYR A 93 1.41 3.57 -22.72
CA TYR A 93 0.51 2.59 -22.11
C TYR A 93 -0.91 2.65 -22.68
N LEU A 94 -1.46 3.85 -22.88
CA LEU A 94 -2.77 4.01 -23.51
C LEU A 94 -2.79 3.48 -24.94
N ILE A 95 -1.73 3.71 -25.72
CA ILE A 95 -1.58 3.14 -27.07
C ILE A 95 -1.56 1.62 -27.03
N ALA A 96 -0.77 1.03 -26.13
CA ALA A 96 -0.70 -0.42 -26.00
C ALA A 96 -2.03 -1.05 -25.56
N MET A 97 -2.73 -0.44 -24.60
CA MET A 97 -4.04 -0.92 -24.12
C MET A 97 -5.13 -0.86 -25.21
N ASN A 98 -5.08 0.14 -26.09
CA ASN A 98 -6.07 0.35 -27.16
C ASN A 98 -5.68 -0.26 -28.53
N GLY A 99 -4.57 -1.01 -28.57
CA GLY A 99 -4.10 -1.68 -29.78
C GLY A 99 -4.97 -2.87 -30.18
N GLU A 100 -4.70 -3.42 -31.37
CA GLU A 100 -5.38 -4.62 -31.88
C GLU A 100 -4.92 -5.88 -31.11
N SER A 101 -5.79 -6.46 -30.29
CA SER A 101 -5.49 -7.67 -29.49
C SER A 101 -5.11 -8.90 -30.32
N SER A 102 -5.38 -8.92 -31.64
CA SER A 102 -4.91 -9.96 -32.55
C SER A 102 -3.39 -9.93 -32.78
N LYS A 103 -2.70 -8.85 -32.38
CA LYS A 103 -1.23 -8.76 -32.42
C LYS A 103 -0.63 -9.34 -31.14
N PRO A 104 0.34 -10.27 -31.25
CA PRO A 104 0.97 -10.89 -30.07
C PRO A 104 1.57 -9.86 -29.10
N GLU A 105 2.17 -8.80 -29.60
CA GLU A 105 2.81 -7.75 -28.79
C GLU A 105 1.77 -6.97 -27.96
N ILE A 106 0.61 -6.67 -28.55
CA ILE A 106 -0.51 -6.05 -27.84
C ILE A 106 -1.10 -7.00 -26.80
N ALA A 107 -1.34 -8.26 -27.15
CA ALA A 107 -1.88 -9.25 -26.22
C ALA A 107 -0.96 -9.47 -25.01
N LYS A 108 0.36 -9.52 -25.24
CA LYS A 108 1.37 -9.56 -24.17
C LYS A 108 1.29 -8.32 -23.28
N ALA A 109 1.21 -7.11 -23.85
CA ALA A 109 1.10 -5.88 -23.07
C ALA A 109 -0.20 -5.83 -22.23
N GLN A 110 -1.35 -6.24 -22.79
CA GLN A 110 -2.61 -6.32 -22.06
C GLN A 110 -2.55 -7.34 -20.91
N THR A 111 -1.90 -8.49 -21.13
CA THR A 111 -1.65 -9.49 -20.08
C THR A 111 -0.76 -8.91 -18.98
N TYR A 112 0.30 -8.18 -19.34
CA TYR A 112 1.16 -7.49 -18.39
C TYR A 112 0.36 -6.54 -17.51
N PHE A 113 -0.47 -5.67 -18.09
CA PHE A 113 -1.28 -4.73 -17.30
C PHE A 113 -2.29 -5.43 -16.39
N ALA A 114 -2.93 -6.51 -16.85
CA ALA A 114 -3.83 -7.29 -16.00
C ALA A 114 -3.10 -7.91 -14.79
N VAL A 115 -1.91 -8.48 -15.02
CA VAL A 115 -1.07 -9.05 -13.95
C VAL A 115 -0.57 -7.96 -13.00
N GLN A 116 -0.05 -6.86 -13.51
CA GLN A 116 0.47 -5.76 -12.67
C GLN A 116 -0.63 -5.10 -11.83
N THR A 117 -1.81 -4.90 -12.42
CA THR A 117 -2.97 -4.37 -11.66
C THR A 117 -3.31 -5.30 -10.51
N ARG A 118 -3.35 -6.62 -10.77
CA ARG A 118 -3.64 -7.60 -9.73
C ARG A 118 -2.58 -7.64 -8.64
N LEU A 119 -1.30 -7.53 -9.00
CA LEU A 119 -0.20 -7.46 -8.03
C LEU A 119 -0.31 -6.20 -7.16
N GLN A 120 -0.66 -5.05 -7.76
CA GLN A 120 -0.84 -3.81 -7.02
C GLN A 120 -2.05 -3.86 -6.08
N GLU A 121 -3.17 -4.46 -6.50
CA GLU A 121 -4.33 -4.71 -5.63
C GLU A 121 -3.96 -5.59 -4.44
N ILE A 122 -3.27 -6.71 -4.70
CA ILE A 122 -2.82 -7.63 -3.66
C ILE A 122 -1.85 -6.92 -2.71
N HIS A 123 -0.86 -6.17 -3.21
CA HIS A 123 0.05 -5.41 -2.37
C HIS A 123 -0.67 -4.37 -1.52
N ALA A 124 -1.66 -3.67 -2.08
CA ALA A 124 -2.47 -2.71 -1.35
C ALA A 124 -3.31 -3.35 -0.23
N GLU A 125 -3.80 -4.57 -0.45
CA GLU A 125 -4.49 -5.39 0.57
C GLU A 125 -3.51 -5.95 1.62
N GLU A 126 -2.35 -6.45 1.19
CA GLU A 126 -1.33 -7.05 2.05
C GLU A 126 -0.66 -6.05 3.01
N ASP A 127 -0.58 -4.75 2.64
CA ASP A 127 0.10 -3.74 3.46
C ASP A 127 -0.67 -3.39 4.76
N GLN A 128 -2.01 -3.43 4.74
CA GLN A 128 -2.79 -3.13 5.96
C GLN A 128 -2.62 -4.19 7.05
N ASP A 129 -2.62 -5.47 6.66
CA ASP A 129 -2.48 -6.58 7.60
C ASP A 129 -1.03 -6.74 8.09
N VAL A 130 -0.04 -6.51 7.23
CA VAL A 130 1.37 -6.49 7.63
C VAL A 130 1.63 -5.36 8.64
N GLU A 131 1.14 -4.16 8.39
CA GLU A 131 1.27 -3.04 9.33
C GLU A 131 0.54 -3.32 10.65
N ARG A 132 -0.62 -3.97 10.59
CA ARG A 132 -1.36 -4.39 11.78
C ARG A 132 -0.60 -5.44 12.60
N ILE A 133 0.07 -6.40 11.96
CA ILE A 133 0.96 -7.37 12.62
C ILE A 133 2.13 -6.65 13.31
N LYS A 134 2.80 -5.72 12.62
CA LYS A 134 3.91 -4.92 13.19
C LYS A 134 3.45 -4.10 14.40
N LEU A 135 2.33 -3.40 14.28
CA LEU A 135 1.73 -2.64 15.38
C LEU A 135 1.39 -3.53 16.58
N ARG A 136 0.83 -4.72 16.34
CA ARG A 136 0.48 -5.66 17.40
C ARG A 136 1.69 -6.16 18.19
N GLU A 137 2.81 -6.43 17.51
CA GLU A 137 4.07 -6.78 18.15
C GLU A 137 4.67 -5.59 18.92
N ARG A 138 4.57 -4.37 18.38
CA ARG A 138 4.99 -3.15 19.10
C ARG A 138 4.22 -2.96 20.40
N VAL A 139 2.89 -3.07 20.34
CA VAL A 139 2.00 -3.05 21.52
C VAL A 139 2.36 -4.15 22.52
N ARG A 140 2.71 -5.35 22.04
CA ARG A 140 3.12 -6.47 22.90
C ARG A 140 4.41 -6.15 23.64
N THR A 141 5.41 -5.61 22.95
CA THR A 141 6.70 -5.21 23.53
C THR A 141 6.51 -4.09 24.55
N ASN A 142 5.78 -3.03 24.18
CA ASN A 142 5.54 -1.89 25.05
C ASN A 142 4.74 -2.27 26.30
N ASN A 143 3.77 -3.20 26.18
CA ASN A 143 3.07 -3.73 27.37
C ASN A 143 4.01 -4.47 28.33
N LYS A 144 5.02 -5.21 27.81
CA LYS A 144 6.00 -5.86 28.68
C LYS A 144 6.86 -4.84 29.41
N THR A 145 7.31 -3.79 28.72
CA THR A 145 8.07 -2.70 29.32
C THR A 145 7.25 -1.97 30.37
N LEU A 146 6.02 -1.58 30.05
CA LEU A 146 5.10 -0.94 30.99
C LEU A 146 4.84 -1.83 32.22
N ALA A 147 4.69 -3.15 32.03
CA ALA A 147 4.50 -4.06 33.16
C ALA A 147 5.72 -4.10 34.10
N GLY A 148 6.94 -4.03 33.56
CA GLY A 148 8.16 -3.90 34.35
C GLY A 148 8.18 -2.61 35.19
N VAL A 149 7.91 -1.48 34.53
CA VAL A 149 7.86 -0.16 35.20
C VAL A 149 6.76 -0.11 36.26
N ALA A 150 5.57 -0.62 35.94
CA ALA A 150 4.46 -0.69 36.90
C ALA A 150 4.83 -1.55 38.13
N LYS A 151 5.57 -2.65 37.93
CA LYS A 151 6.09 -3.48 39.03
C LYS A 151 7.04 -2.69 39.92
N GLU A 152 7.95 -1.91 39.34
CA GLU A 152 8.88 -1.03 40.08
C GLU A 152 8.12 0.06 40.86
N CYS A 153 7.00 0.55 40.32
CA CYS A 153 6.09 1.46 41.02
C CYS A 153 5.28 0.78 42.16
N GLY A 154 5.41 -0.53 42.37
CA GLY A 154 4.70 -1.27 43.42
C GLY A 154 3.33 -1.82 43.02
N VAL A 155 3.02 -1.92 41.73
CA VAL A 155 1.80 -2.58 41.24
C VAL A 155 1.90 -4.10 41.46
N GLN A 156 0.89 -4.68 42.11
CA GLN A 156 0.75 -6.13 42.30
C GLN A 156 -0.45 -6.67 41.51
N ARG A 157 -1.57 -5.95 41.50
CA ARG A 157 -2.81 -6.34 40.81
C ARG A 157 -2.83 -5.86 39.36
N PHE A 158 -2.04 -6.53 38.52
CA PHE A 158 -1.94 -6.20 37.08
C PHE A 158 -3.27 -6.27 36.33
N GLY A 159 -4.23 -7.10 36.76
CA GLY A 159 -5.57 -7.13 36.16
C GLY A 159 -6.28 -5.77 36.27
N ILE A 160 -6.26 -5.17 37.46
CA ILE A 160 -6.87 -3.86 37.73
C ILE A 160 -6.09 -2.76 37.00
N PHE A 161 -4.75 -2.80 37.08
CA PHE A 161 -3.90 -1.82 36.41
C PHE A 161 -4.11 -1.79 34.89
N ASN A 162 -4.20 -2.95 34.25
CA ASN A 162 -4.42 -3.03 32.81
C ASN A 162 -5.86 -2.62 32.44
N ASP A 163 -6.86 -3.07 33.20
CA ASP A 163 -8.26 -2.70 32.99
C ASP A 163 -8.48 -1.18 33.10
N ALA A 164 -7.76 -0.51 34.01
CA ALA A 164 -7.80 0.95 34.14
C ALA A 164 -7.39 1.68 32.86
N GLY A 165 -6.35 1.19 32.16
CA GLY A 165 -5.97 1.71 30.86
C GLY A 165 -7.06 1.52 29.79
N TYR A 166 -7.74 0.38 29.79
CA TYR A 166 -8.88 0.13 28.89
C TYR A 166 -10.06 1.07 29.21
N ARG A 167 -10.41 1.21 30.50
CA ARG A 167 -11.45 2.15 30.95
C ARG A 167 -11.18 3.58 30.53
N GLY A 168 -9.92 4.01 30.61
CA GLY A 168 -9.56 5.35 30.14
C GLY A 168 -9.81 5.52 28.64
N LEU A 169 -9.35 4.57 27.83
CA LEU A 169 -9.40 4.69 26.36
C LEU A 169 -10.81 4.44 25.77
N TYR A 170 -11.52 3.42 26.27
CA TYR A 170 -12.83 2.98 25.74
C TYR A 170 -14.01 3.51 26.55
N GLY A 171 -13.79 4.08 27.74
CA GLY A 171 -14.85 4.44 28.68
C GLY A 171 -15.50 3.24 29.38
N MET A 172 -15.01 2.01 29.15
CA MET A 172 -15.57 0.77 29.70
C MET A 172 -14.46 -0.26 29.97
N GLY A 173 -14.76 -1.25 30.82
CA GLY A 173 -13.79 -2.30 31.19
C GLY A 173 -13.59 -3.33 30.08
N ILE A 174 -12.51 -4.10 30.17
CA ILE A 174 -12.13 -5.10 29.15
C ILE A 174 -13.22 -6.15 28.89
N ALA A 175 -13.96 -6.56 29.93
CA ALA A 175 -15.07 -7.50 29.81
C ALA A 175 -16.23 -6.93 28.96
N ASP A 176 -16.52 -5.63 29.13
CA ASP A 176 -17.56 -4.96 28.35
C ASP A 176 -17.13 -4.77 26.89
N ILE A 177 -15.84 -4.45 26.65
CA ILE A 177 -15.28 -4.36 25.29
C ILE A 177 -15.44 -5.70 24.57
N LYS A 178 -15.10 -6.81 25.23
CA LYS A 178 -15.25 -8.15 24.67
C LYS A 178 -16.70 -8.47 24.33
N ARG A 179 -17.63 -8.15 25.22
CA ARG A 179 -19.07 -8.35 25.01
C ARG A 179 -19.59 -7.53 23.83
N VAL A 180 -19.27 -6.24 23.76
CA VAL A 180 -19.71 -5.33 22.68
C VAL A 180 -19.16 -5.76 21.33
N LYS A 181 -17.89 -6.20 21.28
CA LYS A 181 -17.23 -6.63 20.03
C LYS A 181 -17.46 -8.11 19.69
N GLY A 182 -18.13 -8.89 20.53
CA GLY A 182 -18.31 -10.33 20.32
C GLY A 182 -16.98 -11.10 20.29
N ILE A 183 -16.08 -10.80 21.22
CA ILE A 183 -14.78 -11.47 21.39
C ILE A 183 -14.90 -12.45 22.57
N ALA A 184 -14.41 -13.67 22.40
CA ALA A 184 -14.49 -14.68 23.46
C ALA A 184 -13.64 -14.29 24.68
N GLU A 185 -14.03 -14.74 25.88
CA GLU A 185 -13.35 -14.38 27.12
C GLU A 185 -11.87 -14.79 27.16
N LYS A 186 -11.51 -15.91 26.52
CA LYS A 186 -10.12 -16.36 26.41
C LYS A 186 -9.27 -15.56 25.43
N ASP A 187 -9.91 -14.81 24.54
CA ASP A 187 -9.24 -14.11 23.44
C ASP A 187 -8.79 -12.70 23.85
N SER A 188 -7.68 -12.26 23.27
CA SER A 188 -7.17 -10.90 23.49
C SER A 188 -7.90 -9.93 22.56
N VAL A 189 -8.42 -8.82 23.11
CA VAL A 189 -9.02 -7.74 22.30
C VAL A 189 -8.03 -7.23 21.25
N LEU A 190 -6.75 -7.11 21.61
CA LEU A 190 -5.69 -6.63 20.72
C LEU A 190 -5.48 -7.52 19.49
N ASP A 191 -5.81 -8.82 19.55
CA ASP A 191 -5.69 -9.73 18.41
C ASP A 191 -6.82 -9.52 17.39
N PHE A 192 -7.88 -8.80 17.76
CA PHE A 192 -9.04 -8.46 16.94
C PHE A 192 -9.15 -6.95 16.67
N SER A 193 -8.19 -6.17 17.15
CA SER A 193 -8.14 -4.72 16.95
C SER A 193 -7.60 -4.35 15.57
N GLY A 194 -8.15 -3.28 14.99
CA GLY A 194 -7.62 -2.66 13.77
C GLY A 194 -6.42 -1.76 14.02
N ARG A 195 -5.85 -1.20 12.94
CA ARG A 195 -4.66 -0.32 13.01
C ARG A 195 -4.85 0.87 13.94
N ALA A 196 -6.00 1.54 13.85
CA ALA A 196 -6.32 2.71 14.68
C ALA A 196 -6.39 2.38 16.18
N GLU A 197 -7.04 1.27 16.54
CA GLU A 197 -7.09 0.80 17.93
C GLU A 197 -5.70 0.41 18.44
N LEU A 198 -4.92 -0.34 17.66
CA LEU A 198 -3.56 -0.73 18.03
C LEU A 198 -2.64 0.48 18.23
N ALA A 199 -2.74 1.49 17.35
CA ALA A 199 -1.98 2.73 17.49
C ALA A 199 -2.37 3.51 18.76
N ALA A 200 -3.68 3.61 19.06
CA ALA A 200 -4.15 4.25 20.28
C ALA A 200 -3.68 3.49 21.54
N HIS A 201 -3.70 2.17 21.52
CA HIS A 201 -3.14 1.34 22.58
C HIS A 201 -1.65 1.56 22.76
N ASP A 202 -0.89 1.53 21.68
CA ASP A 202 0.55 1.74 21.68
C ASP A 202 0.93 3.10 22.28
N PHE A 203 0.24 4.16 21.86
CA PHE A 203 0.44 5.50 22.38
C PHE A 203 0.08 5.56 23.87
N ARG A 204 -1.10 5.06 24.26
CA ARG A 204 -1.50 5.01 25.68
C ARG A 204 -0.45 4.30 26.55
N ILE A 205 0.05 3.15 26.11
CA ILE A 205 1.00 2.33 26.86
C ILE A 205 2.33 3.08 27.03
N THR A 206 2.89 3.58 25.95
CA THR A 206 4.18 4.31 25.97
C THR A 206 4.10 5.62 26.76
N GLN A 207 2.99 6.35 26.66
CA GLN A 207 2.76 7.56 27.44
C GLN A 207 2.54 7.26 28.92
N THR A 208 1.86 6.16 29.25
CA THR A 208 1.72 5.73 30.66
C THR A 208 3.09 5.39 31.24
N GLU A 209 3.89 4.60 30.53
CA GLU A 209 5.23 4.25 30.95
C GLU A 209 6.08 5.50 31.21
N SER A 210 6.07 6.42 30.25
CA SER A 210 6.81 7.68 30.33
C SER A 210 6.33 8.55 31.50
N LYS A 211 5.02 8.61 31.73
CA LYS A 211 4.42 9.35 32.85
C LYS A 211 4.83 8.77 34.20
N LEU A 212 4.76 7.44 34.36
CA LEU A 212 5.16 6.76 35.60
C LEU A 212 6.63 7.06 35.96
N LYS A 213 7.53 6.98 34.97
CA LYS A 213 8.96 7.29 35.14
C LYS A 213 9.20 8.77 35.44
N ARG A 214 8.70 9.66 34.57
CA ARG A 214 8.96 11.10 34.64
C ARG A 214 8.46 11.72 35.94
N GLU A 215 7.28 11.31 36.39
CA GLU A 215 6.64 11.84 37.60
C GLU A 215 6.98 11.02 38.85
N GLN A 216 7.89 10.04 38.73
CA GLN A 216 8.35 9.16 39.81
C GLN A 216 7.18 8.59 40.62
N ILE A 217 6.15 8.13 39.91
CA ILE A 217 4.92 7.66 40.53
C ILE A 217 5.22 6.35 41.26
N SER A 218 4.82 6.30 42.54
CA SER A 218 4.94 5.11 43.37
C SER A 218 3.61 4.81 44.07
N GLY A 219 3.35 3.53 44.28
CA GLY A 219 2.11 2.99 44.83
C GLY A 219 1.13 2.55 43.75
N GLU A 220 0.54 1.36 43.95
CA GLU A 220 -0.35 0.73 42.98
C GLU A 220 -1.52 1.62 42.55
N HIS A 221 -2.17 2.28 43.52
CA HIS A 221 -3.34 3.12 43.25
C HIS A 221 -2.99 4.30 42.34
N ARG A 222 -1.88 5.00 42.62
CA ARG A 222 -1.43 6.15 41.81
C ARG A 222 -1.00 5.71 40.42
N ALA A 223 -0.31 4.57 40.30
CA ALA A 223 0.07 4.03 39.00
C ALA A 223 -1.15 3.64 38.15
N THR A 224 -2.15 3.01 38.78
CA THR A 224 -3.42 2.62 38.14
C THR A 224 -4.20 3.84 37.66
N GLU A 225 -4.31 4.87 38.49
CA GLU A 225 -5.00 6.10 38.11
C GLU A 225 -4.25 6.84 37.00
N ALA A 226 -2.92 6.88 37.03
CA ALA A 226 -2.12 7.46 35.94
C ALA A 226 -2.38 6.75 34.60
N HIS A 227 -2.48 5.41 34.60
CA HIS A 227 -2.79 4.64 33.39
C HIS A 227 -4.20 4.95 32.85
N LYS A 228 -5.18 5.11 33.76
CA LYS A 228 -6.54 5.52 33.38
C LYS A 228 -6.57 6.92 32.79
N ILE A 229 -5.95 7.91 33.46
CA ILE A 229 -5.88 9.30 33.01
C ILE A 229 -5.23 9.38 31.62
N VAL A 230 -4.09 8.72 31.41
CA VAL A 230 -3.45 8.70 30.09
C VAL A 230 -4.39 8.09 29.04
N GLY A 231 -5.12 7.02 29.37
CA GLY A 231 -6.14 6.46 28.48
C GLY A 231 -7.23 7.47 28.13
N GLN A 232 -7.70 8.26 29.09
CA GLN A 232 -8.70 9.31 28.86
C GLN A 232 -8.13 10.40 27.96
N GLU A 233 -6.89 10.84 28.16
CA GLU A 233 -6.25 11.85 27.30
C GLU A 233 -6.12 11.37 25.84
N VAL A 234 -5.76 10.10 25.62
CA VAL A 234 -5.75 9.51 24.28
C VAL A 234 -7.15 9.52 23.67
N ARG A 235 -8.18 9.17 24.44
CA ARG A 235 -9.58 9.21 24.00
C ARG A 235 -10.02 10.63 23.63
N GLU A 236 -9.70 11.62 24.45
CA GLU A 236 -9.99 13.02 24.20
C GLU A 236 -9.30 13.54 22.93
N ALA A 237 -8.05 13.11 22.69
CA ALA A 237 -7.33 13.42 21.46
C ALA A 237 -8.05 12.86 20.21
N ILE A 238 -8.47 11.58 20.24
CA ILE A 238 -9.23 10.95 19.14
C ILE A 238 -10.51 11.75 18.85
N ARG A 239 -11.24 12.20 19.89
CA ARG A 239 -12.47 12.96 19.70
C ARG A 239 -12.20 14.34 19.08
N ARG A 240 -11.19 15.05 19.57
CA ARG A 240 -10.84 16.40 19.07
C ARG A 240 -10.48 16.41 17.59
N VAL A 241 -9.84 15.34 17.10
CA VAL A 241 -9.50 15.21 15.67
C VAL A 241 -10.67 14.67 14.83
N GLY A 242 -11.85 14.46 15.41
CA GLY A 242 -13.01 13.91 14.71
C GLY A 242 -12.89 12.41 14.39
N GLY A 243 -12.01 11.69 15.10
CA GLY A 243 -11.80 10.26 14.90
C GLY A 243 -12.94 9.39 15.44
N THR A 244 -13.14 8.23 14.84
CA THR A 244 -14.08 7.21 15.34
C THR A 244 -13.63 6.68 16.70
N MET A 245 -14.54 6.67 17.68
CA MET A 245 -14.22 6.19 19.02
C MET A 245 -13.87 4.68 19.02
N PRO A 246 -12.93 4.23 19.88
CA PRO A 246 -12.46 2.83 19.89
C PRO A 246 -13.56 1.78 20.02
N GLU A 247 -14.58 2.05 20.84
CA GLU A 247 -15.74 1.16 21.04
C GLU A 247 -16.66 1.06 19.80
N LYS A 248 -16.56 2.00 18.86
CA LYS A 248 -17.33 2.00 17.60
C LYS A 248 -16.56 1.43 16.40
N LEU A 249 -15.26 1.14 16.57
CA LEU A 249 -14.44 0.53 15.51
C LEU A 249 -14.81 -0.95 15.34
N PRO A 250 -14.81 -1.47 14.10
CA PRO A 250 -15.21 -2.84 13.81
C PRO A 250 -14.26 -3.87 14.45
N LYS A 251 -14.76 -5.10 14.64
CA LYS A 251 -13.93 -6.24 15.01
C LYS A 251 -13.24 -6.78 13.75
N GLU A 252 -11.92 -6.84 13.78
CA GLU A 252 -11.12 -7.36 12.67
C GLU A 252 -10.90 -8.87 12.76
N THR A 253 -10.52 -9.48 11.64
CA THR A 253 -10.08 -10.88 11.58
C THR A 253 -8.89 -11.12 12.51
N ASN A 254 -8.89 -12.22 13.26
CA ASN A 254 -7.84 -12.48 14.26
C ASN A 254 -6.42 -12.46 13.65
N ILE A 255 -5.51 -11.64 14.20
CA ILE A 255 -4.13 -11.47 13.72
C ILE A 255 -3.36 -12.80 13.61
N LYS A 256 -3.64 -13.77 14.51
CA LYS A 256 -2.97 -15.08 14.47
C LYS A 256 -3.30 -15.85 13.19
N THR A 257 -4.49 -15.65 12.63
CA THR A 257 -4.89 -16.28 11.35
C THR A 257 -4.18 -15.63 10.17
N LEU A 258 -3.90 -14.33 10.24
CA LEU A 258 -3.11 -13.61 9.23
C LEU A 258 -1.66 -14.08 9.24
N ILE A 259 -1.05 -14.19 10.42
CA ILE A 259 0.33 -14.70 10.57
C ILE A 259 0.45 -16.13 10.04
N SER A 260 -0.54 -16.98 10.29
CA SER A 260 -0.53 -18.37 9.80
C SER A 260 -0.72 -18.46 8.28
N ALA A 261 -1.59 -17.61 7.71
CA ALA A 261 -1.76 -17.47 6.27
C ALA A 261 -0.46 -17.00 5.59
N GLN A 262 0.20 -15.97 6.13
CA GLN A 262 1.47 -15.46 5.61
C GLN A 262 2.58 -16.52 5.67
N LYS A 263 2.70 -17.26 6.78
CA LYS A 263 3.65 -18.39 6.89
C LYS A 263 3.35 -19.50 5.88
N LYS A 264 2.07 -19.76 5.58
CA LYS A 264 1.67 -20.75 4.57
C LYS A 264 2.01 -20.28 3.16
N ALA A 265 1.75 -19.01 2.84
CA ALA A 265 2.09 -18.39 1.55
C ALA A 265 3.61 -18.41 1.29
N LEU A 266 4.42 -18.03 2.29
CA LEU A 266 5.89 -18.08 2.22
C LEU A 266 6.40 -19.52 2.00
N LYS A 267 5.82 -20.51 2.69
CA LYS A 267 6.16 -21.93 2.50
C LYS A 267 5.75 -22.47 1.13
N SER A 268 4.62 -22.04 0.58
CA SER A 268 4.20 -22.44 -0.78
C SER A 268 5.05 -21.78 -1.87
N SER A 269 5.49 -20.53 -1.67
CA SER A 269 6.39 -19.83 -2.59
C SER A 269 7.78 -20.47 -2.58
N ALA A 270 8.33 -20.77 -1.40
CA ALA A 270 9.60 -21.49 -1.26
C ALA A 270 9.59 -22.91 -1.86
N LYS A 271 8.43 -23.59 -1.89
CA LYS A 271 8.28 -24.90 -2.54
C LYS A 271 8.14 -24.84 -4.05
N LYS A 272 7.73 -23.70 -4.63
CA LYS A 272 7.63 -23.50 -6.09
C LYS A 272 8.95 -23.08 -6.75
N HIS A 273 9.93 -22.63 -5.97
CA HIS A 273 11.30 -22.36 -6.45
C HIS A 273 12.38 -23.14 -5.66
N PRO A 274 12.39 -24.49 -5.71
CA PRO A 274 13.53 -25.23 -5.20
C PRO A 274 14.60 -25.31 -6.30
N LYS A 275 15.67 -24.50 -6.18
CA LYS A 275 16.93 -24.57 -6.96
C LYS A 275 16.85 -24.19 -8.46
N GLN A 276 17.28 -22.96 -8.76
CA GLN A 276 18.10 -22.67 -9.95
C GLN A 276 19.36 -21.95 -9.46
N LEU A 277 20.25 -22.69 -8.84
CA LEU A 277 21.64 -22.30 -8.56
C LEU A 277 22.43 -23.61 -8.50
N SER A 278 22.79 -24.09 -9.69
CA SER A 278 23.97 -24.93 -9.96
C SER A 278 24.38 -24.68 -11.39
#